data_AF-A0A643CD21-F1
#
_entry.id   AF-A0A643CD21-F1
#
_cell.length_a   1.000
_cell.length_b   1.000
_cell.length_c   1.000
_cell.angle_alpha   90.00
_cell.angle_beta   90.00
_cell.angle_gamma   90.00
#
_symmetry.space_group_name_H-M   'P 1'
#
loop_
_entity.id
_entity.type
_entity.pdbx_description
1 polymer ?
#
loop_
_entity_poly.entity_id
_entity_poly.type
_entity_poly.pdbx_seq_one_letter_code
_entity_poly.pdbx_strand_id
1 'polypeptide(L)'
;MQWILDKQDLLKERQKDLKFLTEEEYWKLQIFFTNVIQALGEHLKLRQQVIATATVYFKRFYARYSLKSIDPVLMAPTCVFLASKVE
;
A
#
# COMPACT_ATOMS: atom_id res chain seq x y z
N MET A 1 9.47 12.65 -11.50
CA MET A 1 9.63 13.25 -10.15
C MET A 1 8.33 13.43 -9.35
N GLN A 2 7.18 12.80 -9.72
CA GLN A 2 5.89 13.07 -9.07
C GLN A 2 5.58 12.29 -7.77
N TRP A 3 6.38 11.29 -7.41
CA TRP A 3 6.07 10.34 -6.32
C TRP A 3 7.10 10.32 -5.19
N ILE A 4 7.94 11.34 -5.12
CA ILE A 4 8.70 11.67 -3.92
C ILE A 4 7.86 12.69 -3.17
N LEU A 5 7.28 12.29 -2.04
CA LEU A 5 6.31 13.08 -1.29
C LEU A 5 6.99 13.72 -0.07
N ASP A 6 6.57 14.94 0.28
CA ASP A 6 6.97 15.56 1.53
C ASP A 6 6.32 14.84 2.73
N LYS A 7 7.08 14.73 3.83
CA LYS A 7 6.61 14.04 5.03
C LYS A 7 5.42 14.75 5.67
N GLN A 8 5.39 16.08 5.65
CA GLN A 8 4.33 16.88 6.27
C GLN A 8 3.01 16.70 5.52
N ASP A 9 3.05 16.72 4.19
CA ASP A 9 1.88 16.48 3.34
C ASP A 9 1.30 15.07 3.55
N LEU A 10 2.18 14.06 3.64
CA LEU A 10 1.76 12.68 3.90
C LEU A 10 1.06 12.54 5.25
N LEU A 11 1.59 13.19 6.30
CA LEU A 11 0.97 13.18 7.62
C LEU A 11 -0.38 13.89 7.63
N LYS A 12 -0.51 14.98 6.89
CA LYS A 12 -1.76 15.73 6.75
C LYS A 12 -2.87 14.88 6.12
N GLU A 13 -2.56 14.13 5.06
CA GLU A 13 -3.54 13.22 4.45
C GLU A 13 -3.92 12.06 5.39
N ARG A 14 -2.93 11.52 6.13
CA ARG A 14 -3.15 10.44 7.10
C ARG A 14 -4.06 10.84 8.27
N GLN A 15 -4.17 12.13 8.61
CA GLN A 15 -5.06 12.61 9.66
C GLN A 15 -6.53 12.18 9.46
N LYS A 16 -6.94 11.88 8.23
CA LYS A 16 -8.28 11.34 7.94
C LYS A 16 -8.52 9.98 8.60
N ASP A 17 -7.50 9.12 8.58
CA ASP A 17 -7.55 7.76 9.14
C ASP A 17 -7.16 7.74 10.60
N LEU A 18 -6.30 8.66 11.05
CA LEU A 18 -5.87 8.76 12.45
C LEU A 18 -7.00 9.14 13.43
N LYS A 19 -8.16 9.57 12.91
CA LYS A 19 -9.38 9.72 13.72
C LYS A 19 -9.94 8.38 14.23
N PHE A 20 -9.57 7.28 13.58
CA PHE A 20 -10.08 5.93 13.87
C PHE A 20 -8.97 4.97 14.30
N LEU A 21 -7.72 5.29 14.00
CA LEU A 21 -6.54 4.45 14.26
C LEU A 21 -5.46 5.31 14.94
N THR A 22 -4.74 4.75 15.89
CA THR A 22 -3.50 5.35 16.38
C THR A 22 -2.41 5.31 15.30
N GLU A 23 -1.36 6.14 15.44
CA GLU A 23 -0.21 6.09 14.51
C GLU A 23 0.47 4.71 14.52
N GLU A 24 0.53 4.06 15.68
CA GLU A 24 1.09 2.72 15.83
C GLU A 24 0.25 1.67 15.10
N GLU A 25 -1.07 1.70 15.25
CA GLU A 25 -1.98 0.79 14.53
C GLU A 25 -1.92 1.02 13.02
N TYR A 26 -1.87 2.28 12.57
CA TYR A 26 -1.71 2.59 11.16
C TYR A 26 -0.40 2.00 10.61
N TRP A 27 0.69 2.12 11.35
CA TRP A 27 1.98 1.54 10.96
C TRP A 27 1.93 0.00 10.93
N LYS A 28 1.35 -0.63 11.95
CA LYS A 28 1.14 -2.08 11.99
C LYS A 28 0.31 -2.57 10.81
N LEU A 29 -0.73 -1.84 10.43
CA LEU A 29 -1.57 -2.13 9.26
C LEU A 29 -0.75 -2.05 7.95
N GLN A 30 0.11 -1.05 7.82
CA GLN A 30 1.00 -0.92 6.66
C GLN A 30 2.00 -2.08 6.55
N ILE A 31 2.55 -2.56 7.67
CA ILE A 31 3.39 -3.75 7.71
C ILE A 31 2.58 -4.98 7.30
N PHE A 32 1.40 -5.16 7.90
CA PHE A 32 0.51 -6.28 7.62
C PHE A 32 0.23 -6.42 6.12
N PHE A 33 -0.21 -5.35 5.45
CA PHE A 33 -0.51 -5.42 4.01
C PHE A 33 0.74 -5.57 3.14
N THR A 34 1.91 -5.12 3.61
CA THR A 34 3.18 -5.40 2.91
C THR A 34 3.46 -6.91 2.93
N ASN A 35 3.24 -7.58 4.06
CA ASN A 35 3.38 -9.03 4.18
C ASN A 35 2.32 -9.79 3.36
N VAL A 36 1.08 -9.30 3.31
CA VAL A 36 0.02 -9.87 2.46
C VAL A 36 0.42 -9.82 0.99
N ILE A 37 0.92 -8.67 0.50
CA ILE A 37 1.38 -8.53 -0.88
C ILE A 37 2.57 -9.45 -1.17
N GLN A 38 3.52 -9.56 -0.23
CA GLN A 38 4.65 -10.50 -0.33
C GLN A 38 4.16 -11.95 -0.45
N ALA A 39 3.28 -12.40 0.44
CA ALA A 39 2.73 -13.75 0.42
C ALA A 39 1.93 -14.05 -0.86
N LEU A 40 1.15 -13.08 -1.35
CA LEU A 40 0.45 -13.20 -2.64
C LEU A 40 1.44 -13.35 -3.81
N GLY A 41 2.50 -12.55 -3.82
CA GLY A 41 3.53 -12.61 -4.84
C GLY A 41 4.29 -13.94 -4.85
N GLU A 42 4.66 -14.44 -3.66
CA GLU A 42 5.32 -15.73 -3.49
C GLU A 42 4.41 -16.89 -3.93
N HIS A 43 3.13 -16.86 -3.55
CA HIS A 43 2.15 -17.85 -3.98
C HIS A 43 2.01 -17.91 -5.50
N LEU A 44 2.07 -16.76 -6.17
CA LEU A 44 2.02 -16.63 -7.63
C LEU A 44 3.40 -16.79 -8.30
N LYS A 45 4.47 -17.07 -7.54
CA LYS A 45 5.86 -17.22 -8.01
C LYS A 45 6.38 -16.00 -8.79
N LEU A 46 5.98 -14.80 -8.39
CA LEU A 46 6.42 -13.56 -9.02
C LEU A 46 7.82 -13.16 -8.56
N ARG A 47 8.59 -12.52 -9.44
CA ARG A 47 9.91 -11.95 -9.09
C ARG A 47 9.76 -10.81 -8.07
N GLN A 48 10.77 -10.63 -7.21
CA GLN A 48 10.73 -9.61 -6.14
C GLN A 48 10.49 -8.19 -6.67
N GLN A 49 10.95 -7.87 -7.89
CA GLN A 49 10.68 -6.58 -8.53
C GLN A 49 9.18 -6.32 -8.74
N VAL A 50 8.41 -7.33 -9.16
CA VAL A 50 6.95 -7.23 -9.33
C VAL A 50 6.27 -6.99 -7.98
N ILE A 51 6.70 -7.72 -6.94
CA ILE A 51 6.17 -7.58 -5.58
C ILE A 51 6.47 -6.19 -5.00
N ALA A 52 7.69 -5.69 -5.24
CA ALA A 52 8.09 -4.34 -4.84
C ALA A 52 7.26 -3.27 -5.56
N THR A 53 7.05 -3.41 -6.88
CA THR A 53 6.20 -2.51 -7.67
C THR A 53 4.75 -2.51 -7.15
N ALA A 54 4.17 -3.68 -6.85
CA ALA A 54 2.84 -3.81 -6.25
C ALA A 54 2.75 -3.12 -4.88
N THR A 55 3.75 -3.33 -4.02
CA THR A 55 3.84 -2.70 -2.70
C THR A 55 3.90 -1.17 -2.81
N VAL A 56 4.65 -0.64 -3.78
CA VAL A 56 4.73 0.80 -4.02
C VAL A 56 3.40 1.35 -4.51
N TYR A 57 2.67 0.65 -5.39
CA TYR A 57 1.32 1.06 -5.81
C TYR A 57 0.35 1.12 -4.63
N PHE A 58 0.35 0.10 -3.77
CA PHE A 58 -0.47 0.08 -2.57
C PHE A 58 -0.17 1.26 -1.64
N LYS A 59 1.12 1.50 -1.35
CA LYS A 59 1.55 2.62 -0.49
C LYS A 59 1.21 3.97 -1.10
N ARG A 60 1.35 4.15 -2.42
CA ARG A 60 1.00 5.38 -3.12
C ARG A 60 -0.49 5.67 -3.09
N PHE A 61 -1.33 4.64 -3.20
CA PHE A 61 -2.77 4.78 -3.12
C PHE A 61 -3.18 5.31 -1.74
N TYR A 62 -2.78 4.62 -0.66
CA TYR A 62 -3.13 5.04 0.71
C TYR A 62 -2.31 6.22 1.25
N ALA A 63 -1.31 6.69 0.50
CA ALA A 63 -0.65 7.96 0.78
C ALA A 63 -1.54 9.17 0.42
N ARG A 64 -2.50 9.00 -0.50
CA ARG A 64 -3.40 10.07 -0.96
C ARG A 64 -4.86 9.85 -0.59
N TYR A 65 -5.26 8.59 -0.43
CA TYR A 65 -6.64 8.21 -0.13
C TYR A 65 -6.74 7.52 1.23
N SER A 66 -7.87 7.73 1.90
CA SER A 66 -8.18 7.06 3.16
C SER A 66 -8.30 5.55 2.98
N LEU A 67 -7.97 4.78 4.01
CA LEU A 67 -8.20 3.33 4.09
C LEU A 67 -9.68 2.93 3.92
N LYS A 68 -10.62 3.86 4.05
CA LYS A 68 -12.06 3.64 3.81
C LYS A 68 -12.49 3.79 2.36
N SER A 69 -11.63 4.31 1.48
CA SER A 69 -11.99 4.59 0.09
C SER A 69 -12.20 3.32 -0.73
N ILE A 70 -11.26 2.38 -0.62
CA ILE A 70 -11.32 1.03 -1.19
C ILE A 70 -10.82 0.09 -0.12
N ASP A 71 -11.42 -1.10 -0.03
CA ASP A 71 -10.97 -2.12 0.91
C ASP A 71 -9.50 -2.52 0.62
N PRO A 72 -8.59 -2.39 1.60
CA PRO A 72 -7.22 -2.86 1.50
C PRO A 72 -7.07 -4.33 1.08
N VAL A 73 -8.02 -5.19 1.46
CA VAL A 73 -8.04 -6.61 1.08
C VAL A 73 -8.26 -6.78 -0.43
N LEU A 74 -9.03 -5.90 -1.07
CA LEU A 74 -9.22 -5.87 -2.51
C LEU A 74 -8.06 -5.16 -3.23
N MET A 75 -7.53 -4.08 -2.64
CA MET A 75 -6.46 -3.30 -3.23
C MET A 75 -5.15 -4.11 -3.35
N ALA A 76 -4.80 -4.92 -2.35
CA ALA A 76 -3.58 -5.73 -2.36
C ALA A 76 -3.44 -6.65 -3.59
N PRO A 77 -4.39 -7.57 -3.90
CA PRO A 77 -4.31 -8.39 -5.11
C PRO A 77 -4.44 -7.57 -6.39
N THR A 78 -5.18 -6.46 -6.38
CA THR A 78 -5.28 -5.55 -7.53
C THR A 78 -3.92 -4.94 -7.87
N CYS A 79 -3.15 -4.51 -6.88
CA CYS A 79 -1.79 -4.00 -7.08
C CYS A 79 -0.85 -5.09 -7.62
N VAL A 80 -0.96 -6.33 -7.12
CA VAL A 80 -0.16 -7.47 -7.61
C VAL A 80 -0.48 -7.76 -9.07
N PHE A 81 -1.76 -7.83 -9.42
CA PHE A 81 -2.22 -8.06 -10.79
C PHE A 81 -1.79 -6.96 -11.76
N LEU A 82 -1.84 -5.69 -11.34
CA LEU A 82 -1.37 -4.59 -12.17
C LEU A 82 0.15 -4.65 -12.34
N ALA A 83 0.89 -4.84 -11.26
CA ALA A 83 2.35 -4.91 -11.31
C ALA A 83 2.84 -6.05 -12.20
N SER A 84 2.19 -7.22 -12.16
CA SER A 84 2.56 -8.37 -13.02
C SER A 84 2.30 -8.15 -14.51
N LYS A 85 1.55 -7.12 -14.89
CA LYS A 85 1.31 -6.74 -16.30
C LYS A 85 2.26 -5.65 -16.78
N VAL A 86 2.82 -4.87 -15.86
CA VAL A 86 3.72 -3.75 -16.16
C VAL A 86 5.16 -4.25 -16.33
N GLU A 87 5.52 -5.23 -15.50
CA GLU A 87 6.84 -5.87 -15.42
C GLU A 87 6.98 -7.07 -16.36
#